data_AF-A0A7S3P758-F1
#
_entry.id   AF-A0A7S3P758-F1
#
_cell.length_a   1.000
_cell.length_b   1.000
_cell.length_c   1.000
_cell.angle_alpha   90.00
_cell.angle_beta   90.00
_cell.angle_gamma   90.00
#
_symmetry.space_group_name_H-M   'P 1'
#
loop_
_entity.id
_entity.type
_entity.pdbx_description
1 polymer ?
#
loop_
_entity_poly.entity_id
_entity_poly.type
_entity_poly.pdbx_seq_one_letter_code
_entity_poly.pdbx_strand_id
1 'polypeptide(L)'
;HDDQSEMVQSYSMSREEIDKILRKLRKTSDERHVLRYLEKVSEWSEKREDCYTQLHEAGIVGVLLQVLQRYIYDVRIQERTVFCLKYLTENREMCLDVVSEQGLSIVLASMREHPRVAKIQSLGARVLSQAGPMENSGLIASAGGFGTILAAMKQHEYNVQVQIEATQTLFSLGTDRTNIHAITKAGGLQQIITAFKRYTSDKRLAFYAAKAMCRLAT
;
A
#
# COMPACT_ATOMS: atom_id res chain seq x y z
N HIS A 1 -13.06 -0.81 -43.04
CA HIS A 1 -12.04 -0.85 -41.98
C HIS A 1 -12.43 0.09 -40.82
N ASP A 2 -13.74 0.24 -40.54
CA ASP A 2 -14.26 1.18 -39.52
C ASP A 2 -15.06 0.49 -38.40
N ASP A 3 -15.39 -0.80 -38.52
CA ASP A 3 -16.24 -1.50 -37.55
C ASP A 3 -15.49 -1.99 -36.28
N GLN A 4 -14.16 -1.92 -36.28
CA GLN A 4 -13.34 -2.32 -35.14
C GLN A 4 -12.98 -1.15 -34.20
N SER A 5 -13.20 0.11 -34.59
CA SER A 5 -12.95 1.27 -33.71
C SER A 5 -14.16 1.61 -32.84
N GLU A 6 -15.39 1.40 -33.32
CA GLU A 6 -16.62 1.64 -32.54
C GLU A 6 -16.92 0.53 -31.53
N MET A 7 -16.50 -0.72 -31.76
CA MET A 7 -16.64 -1.79 -30.77
C MET A 7 -15.69 -1.67 -29.57
N VAL A 8 -14.62 -0.88 -29.67
CA VAL A 8 -13.69 -0.63 -28.54
C VAL A 8 -14.25 0.43 -27.58
N GLN A 9 -15.23 1.24 -28.00
CA GLN A 9 -15.88 2.23 -27.13
C GLN A 9 -16.99 1.62 -26.23
N SER A 10 -17.39 0.37 -26.46
CA SER A 10 -18.59 -0.25 -25.85
C SER A 10 -18.38 -0.84 -24.43
N TYR A 11 -17.14 -0.97 -23.94
CA TYR A 11 -16.87 -1.53 -22.60
C TYR A 11 -15.95 -0.70 -21.70
N SER A 12 -15.50 0.47 -22.15
CA SER A 12 -14.77 1.39 -21.28
C SER A 12 -15.75 2.00 -20.27
N MET A 13 -15.50 1.78 -18.99
CA MET A 13 -16.27 2.41 -17.92
C MET A 13 -16.21 3.94 -18.11
N SER A 14 -17.37 4.60 -18.15
CA SER A 14 -17.40 6.03 -18.43
C SER A 14 -16.75 6.81 -17.29
N ARG A 15 -15.88 7.76 -17.65
CA ARG A 15 -15.26 8.71 -16.70
C ARG A 15 -16.31 9.40 -15.81
N GLU A 16 -17.51 9.60 -16.32
CA GLU A 16 -18.65 10.14 -15.57
C GLU A 16 -19.06 9.28 -14.37
N GLU A 17 -19.04 7.94 -14.49
CA GLU A 17 -19.35 7.06 -13.36
C GLU A 17 -18.26 7.17 -12.28
N ILE A 18 -16.99 7.18 -12.68
CA ILE A 18 -15.86 7.36 -11.76
C ILE A 18 -16.03 8.68 -11.00
N ASP A 19 -16.21 9.80 -11.71
CA ASP A 19 -16.36 11.12 -11.11
C ASP A 19 -17.59 11.21 -10.20
N LYS A 20 -18.69 10.53 -10.56
CA LYS A 20 -19.90 10.46 -9.72
C LYS A 20 -19.61 9.73 -8.41
N ILE A 21 -18.92 8.59 -8.45
CA ILE A 21 -18.58 7.81 -7.26
C ILE A 21 -17.56 8.56 -6.39
N LEU A 22 -16.52 9.15 -6.97
CA LEU A 22 -15.52 9.92 -6.24
C LEU A 22 -16.13 11.16 -5.56
N ARG A 23 -17.03 11.89 -6.24
CA ARG A 23 -17.78 13.00 -5.61
C ARG A 23 -18.64 12.53 -4.45
N LYS A 24 -19.26 11.35 -4.56
CA LYS A 24 -20.06 10.76 -3.48
C LYS A 24 -19.18 10.35 -2.29
N LEU A 25 -18.01 9.76 -2.52
CA LEU A 25 -17.05 9.44 -1.46
C LEU A 25 -16.61 10.68 -0.68
N ARG A 26 -16.37 11.82 -1.35
CA ARG A 26 -16.01 13.07 -0.66
C ARG A 26 -17.12 13.64 0.21
N LYS A 27 -18.38 13.57 -0.26
CA LYS A 27 -19.53 14.22 0.41
C LYS A 27 -20.21 13.35 1.47
N THR A 28 -20.17 12.04 1.32
CA THR A 28 -20.96 11.15 2.17
C THR A 28 -20.35 11.00 3.56
N SER A 29 -21.18 11.15 4.59
CA SER A 29 -20.81 10.92 6.00
C SER A 29 -21.24 9.55 6.53
N ASP A 30 -22.08 8.84 5.78
CA ASP A 30 -22.59 7.52 6.14
C ASP A 30 -21.59 6.43 5.73
N GLU A 31 -21.03 5.75 6.73
CA GLU A 31 -20.04 4.68 6.59
C GLU A 31 -20.52 3.53 5.67
N ARG A 32 -21.81 3.18 5.69
CA ARG A 32 -22.34 2.10 4.85
C ARG A 32 -22.30 2.48 3.38
N HIS A 33 -22.63 3.73 3.08
CA HIS A 33 -22.54 4.26 1.73
C HIS A 33 -21.08 4.40 1.28
N VAL A 34 -20.18 4.85 2.16
CA VAL A 34 -18.73 4.90 1.88
C VAL A 34 -18.21 3.51 1.53
N LEU A 35 -18.51 2.49 2.32
CA LEU A 35 -18.12 1.10 2.06
C LEU A 35 -18.65 0.60 0.70
N ARG A 36 -19.92 0.88 0.37
CA ARG A 36 -20.50 0.51 -0.92
C ARG A 36 -19.80 1.19 -2.10
N TYR A 37 -19.38 2.44 -1.94
CA TYR A 37 -18.63 3.14 -2.97
C TYR A 37 -17.18 2.63 -3.07
N LEU A 38 -16.55 2.30 -1.94
CA LEU A 38 -15.22 1.69 -1.92
C LEU A 38 -15.22 0.27 -2.50
N GLU A 39 -16.32 -0.47 -2.40
CA GLU A 39 -16.49 -1.77 -3.05
C GLU A 39 -16.39 -1.64 -4.57
N LYS A 40 -17.14 -0.69 -5.16
CA LYS A 40 -17.01 -0.35 -6.58
C LYS A 40 -15.58 0.04 -6.95
N VAL A 41 -14.95 0.90 -6.15
CA VAL A 41 -13.56 1.29 -6.38
C VAL A 41 -12.62 0.08 -6.34
N SER A 42 -12.82 -0.86 -5.40
CA SER A 42 -11.99 -2.06 -5.32
C SER A 42 -12.13 -2.97 -6.53
N GLU A 43 -13.32 -3.06 -7.12
CA GLU A 43 -13.52 -3.78 -8.38
C GLU A 43 -12.76 -3.15 -9.55
N TRP A 44 -12.64 -1.82 -9.56
CA TRP A 44 -11.86 -1.10 -10.57
C TRP A 44 -10.35 -1.27 -10.35
N SER A 45 -9.89 -1.17 -9.09
CA SER A 45 -8.47 -1.29 -8.76
C SER A 45 -7.91 -2.69 -8.98
N GLU A 46 -8.67 -3.75 -8.69
CA GLU A 46 -8.14 -5.13 -8.75
C GLU A 46 -8.15 -5.74 -10.16
N LYS A 47 -9.11 -5.37 -11.01
CA LYS A 47 -9.46 -6.17 -12.21
C LYS A 47 -9.26 -5.47 -13.55
N ARG A 48 -8.87 -4.18 -13.56
CA ARG A 48 -9.03 -3.31 -14.74
C ARG A 48 -7.89 -2.30 -14.92
N GLU A 49 -6.83 -2.71 -15.60
CA GLU A 49 -5.76 -1.79 -16.05
C GLU A 49 -6.27 -0.77 -17.09
N ASP A 50 -7.32 -1.12 -17.84
CA ASP A 50 -7.98 -0.27 -18.86
C ASP A 50 -8.58 1.02 -18.30
N CYS A 51 -8.80 1.07 -16.98
CA CYS A 51 -9.39 2.21 -16.30
C CYS A 51 -8.37 3.07 -15.54
N TYR A 52 -7.08 2.70 -15.50
CA TYR A 52 -6.09 3.38 -14.67
C TYR A 52 -5.87 4.83 -15.08
N THR A 53 -5.83 5.13 -16.39
CA THR A 53 -5.68 6.51 -16.88
C THR A 53 -6.84 7.38 -16.39
N GLN A 54 -8.08 6.93 -16.54
CA GLN A 54 -9.28 7.67 -16.12
C GLN A 54 -9.33 7.82 -14.59
N LEU A 55 -8.92 6.80 -13.84
CA LEU A 55 -8.85 6.85 -12.39
C LEU A 55 -7.78 7.84 -11.90
N HIS A 56 -6.62 7.87 -12.56
CA HIS A 56 -5.54 8.82 -12.27
C HIS A 56 -5.98 10.26 -12.57
N GLU A 57 -6.54 10.51 -13.77
CA GLU A 57 -7.09 11.81 -14.15
C GLU A 57 -8.23 12.29 -13.24
N ALA A 58 -9.00 11.38 -12.64
CA ALA A 58 -10.05 11.71 -11.68
C ALA A 58 -9.52 11.98 -10.26
N GLY A 59 -8.20 11.83 -10.04
CA GLY A 59 -7.55 12.08 -8.76
C GLY A 59 -7.94 11.07 -7.67
N ILE A 60 -8.12 9.80 -8.05
CA ILE A 60 -8.59 8.75 -7.13
C ILE A 60 -7.71 8.63 -5.88
N VAL A 61 -6.38 8.71 -6.02
CA VAL A 61 -5.45 8.55 -4.90
C VAL A 61 -5.72 9.60 -3.83
N GLY A 62 -5.88 10.86 -4.24
CA GLY A 62 -6.24 11.95 -3.32
C GLY A 62 -7.58 11.73 -2.62
N VAL A 63 -8.58 11.15 -3.29
CA VAL A 63 -9.86 10.80 -2.66
C VAL A 63 -9.67 9.71 -1.60
N LEU A 64 -8.93 8.65 -1.93
CA LEU A 64 -8.70 7.53 -1.02
C LEU A 64 -7.90 7.96 0.21
N LEU A 65 -6.88 8.81 0.03
CA LEU A 65 -6.13 9.40 1.15
C LEU A 65 -7.02 10.25 2.06
N GLN A 66 -7.94 11.04 1.50
CA GLN A 66 -8.92 11.80 2.29
C GLN A 66 -9.88 10.86 3.05
N VAL A 67 -10.30 9.75 2.44
CA VAL A 67 -11.14 8.74 3.10
C VAL A 67 -10.38 8.09 4.26
N LEU A 68 -9.09 7.75 4.10
CA LEU A 68 -8.26 7.22 5.18
C LEU A 68 -8.19 8.19 6.36
N GLN A 69 -7.96 9.48 6.11
CA GLN A 69 -7.91 10.48 7.17
C GLN A 69 -9.25 10.67 7.87
N ARG A 70 -10.33 10.79 7.09
CA ARG A 70 -11.67 11.08 7.62
C ARG A 70 -12.22 9.95 8.47
N TYR A 71 -11.96 8.70 8.07
CA TYR A 71 -12.47 7.51 8.73
C TYR A 71 -11.35 6.73 9.41
N ILE A 72 -10.39 7.42 10.02
CA ILE A 72 -9.19 6.82 10.61
C ILE A 72 -9.51 5.73 11.65
N TYR A 73 -10.67 5.77 12.30
CA TYR A 73 -11.07 4.79 13.31
C TYR A 73 -11.96 3.65 12.79
N ASP A 74 -12.54 3.72 11.58
CA ASP A 74 -13.35 2.62 11.02
C ASP A 74 -12.44 1.61 10.30
N VAL A 75 -12.17 0.49 10.98
CA VAL A 75 -11.34 -0.63 10.48
C VAL A 75 -11.76 -1.09 9.08
N ARG A 76 -13.07 -1.18 8.79
CA ARG A 76 -13.57 -1.73 7.52
C ARG A 76 -13.27 -0.78 6.37
N ILE A 77 -13.45 0.52 6.62
CA ILE A 77 -13.12 1.57 5.65
C ILE A 77 -11.62 1.61 5.43
N GLN A 78 -10.82 1.63 6.51
CA GLN A 78 -9.36 1.62 6.42
C GLN A 78 -8.85 0.41 5.62
N GLU A 79 -9.28 -0.80 5.96
CA GLU A 79 -8.86 -2.01 5.27
C GLU A 79 -9.20 -1.96 3.78
N ARG A 80 -10.44 -1.59 3.43
CA ARG A 80 -10.87 -1.53 2.03
C ARG A 80 -10.13 -0.43 1.26
N THR A 81 -9.91 0.74 1.87
CA THR A 81 -9.23 1.84 1.21
C THR A 81 -7.74 1.54 0.99
N VAL A 82 -7.04 0.96 1.98
CA VAL A 82 -5.64 0.53 1.79
C VAL A 82 -5.55 -0.62 0.77
N PHE A 83 -6.55 -1.51 0.71
CA PHE A 83 -6.65 -2.51 -0.34
C PHE A 83 -6.70 -1.86 -1.73
N CYS A 84 -7.58 -0.89 -1.96
CA CYS A 84 -7.62 -0.17 -3.24
C CYS A 84 -6.28 0.47 -3.57
N LEU A 85 -5.66 1.16 -2.60
CA LEU A 85 -4.35 1.79 -2.79
C LEU A 85 -3.30 0.77 -3.23
N LYS A 86 -3.20 -0.41 -2.60
CA LYS A 86 -2.22 -1.46 -2.95
C LYS A 86 -2.23 -1.84 -4.42
N TYR A 87 -3.41 -1.91 -5.05
CA TYR A 87 -3.52 -2.28 -6.47
C TYR A 87 -3.27 -1.07 -7.37
N LEU A 88 -3.79 0.11 -6.99
CA LEU A 88 -3.54 1.35 -7.73
C LEU A 88 -2.04 1.69 -7.77
N THR A 89 -1.30 1.44 -6.69
CA THR A 89 0.16 1.67 -6.63
C THR A 89 1.00 0.63 -7.38
N GLU A 90 0.39 -0.35 -8.05
CA GLU A 90 1.08 -1.13 -9.10
C GLU A 90 1.36 -0.27 -10.35
N ASN A 91 0.52 0.74 -10.58
CA ASN A 91 0.79 1.78 -11.57
C ASN A 91 1.76 2.82 -11.02
N ARG A 92 2.79 3.16 -11.80
CA ARG A 92 3.86 4.09 -11.39
C ARG A 92 3.36 5.50 -11.11
N GLU A 93 2.42 6.03 -11.90
CA GLU A 93 1.93 7.41 -11.74
C GLU A 93 1.13 7.54 -10.43
N MET A 94 0.19 6.62 -10.20
CA MET A 94 -0.58 6.59 -8.95
C MET A 94 0.28 6.31 -7.72
N CYS A 95 1.38 5.56 -7.89
CA CYS A 95 2.36 5.38 -6.84
C CYS A 95 3.04 6.72 -6.46
N LEU A 96 3.38 7.55 -7.44
CA LEU A 96 3.96 8.88 -7.19
C LEU A 96 2.97 9.81 -6.47
N ASP A 97 1.67 9.70 -6.73
CA ASP A 97 0.65 10.46 -5.98
C ASP A 97 0.64 10.10 -4.48
N VAL A 98 0.83 8.81 -4.15
CA VAL A 98 0.93 8.34 -2.75
C VAL A 98 2.24 8.81 -2.09
N VAL A 99 3.31 8.91 -2.87
CA VAL A 99 4.67 9.26 -2.39
C VAL A 99 4.81 10.70 -1.89
N SER A 100 3.79 11.55 -2.07
CA SER A 100 3.76 12.85 -1.39
C SER A 100 3.97 12.69 0.14
N GLU A 101 4.65 13.64 0.79
CA GLU A 101 4.89 13.57 2.24
C GLU A 101 3.59 13.36 3.04
N GLN A 102 2.51 13.96 2.56
CA GLN A 102 1.19 13.79 3.13
C GLN A 102 0.60 12.40 2.85
N GLY A 103 0.75 11.84 1.64
CA GLY A 103 0.24 10.51 1.31
C GLY A 103 0.89 9.39 2.14
N LEU A 104 2.22 9.40 2.24
CA LEU A 104 2.96 8.41 3.04
C LEU A 104 2.58 8.49 4.53
N SER A 105 2.47 9.70 5.08
CA SER A 105 2.09 9.88 6.48
C SER A 105 0.68 9.39 6.78
N ILE A 106 -0.26 9.52 5.83
CA ILE A 106 -1.64 9.01 5.96
C ILE A 106 -1.66 7.47 5.98
N VAL A 107 -0.93 6.82 5.06
CA VAL A 107 -0.86 5.34 5.03
C VAL A 107 -0.22 4.81 6.31
N LEU A 108 0.85 5.46 6.79
CA LEU A 108 1.50 5.11 8.05
C LEU A 108 0.60 5.36 9.27
N ALA A 109 -0.20 6.44 9.26
CA ALA A 109 -1.17 6.71 10.31
C ALA A 109 -2.24 5.61 10.39
N SER A 110 -2.76 5.15 9.24
CA SER A 110 -3.69 4.01 9.16
C SER A 110 -3.09 2.75 9.80
N MET A 111 -1.84 2.43 9.48
CA MET A 111 -1.13 1.29 10.09
C MET A 111 -0.94 1.47 11.61
N ARG A 112 -0.61 2.68 12.08
CA ARG A 112 -0.39 2.94 13.51
C ARG A 112 -1.68 2.90 14.32
N GLU A 113 -2.80 3.34 13.75
CA GLU A 113 -4.11 3.33 14.40
C GLU A 113 -4.69 1.90 14.46
N HIS A 114 -4.37 1.05 13.47
CA HIS A 114 -4.88 -0.32 13.39
C HIS A 114 -3.79 -1.39 13.57
N PRO A 115 -3.01 -1.36 14.67
CA PRO A 115 -1.87 -2.25 14.83
C PRO A 115 -2.31 -3.71 14.92
N ARG A 116 -3.53 -4.00 15.39
CA ARG A 116 -4.07 -5.36 15.55
C ARG A 116 -4.70 -5.94 14.28
N VAL A 117 -4.83 -5.15 13.21
CA VAL A 117 -5.48 -5.60 11.96
C VAL A 117 -4.40 -6.05 10.96
N ALA A 118 -4.14 -7.35 10.91
CA ALA A 118 -3.07 -7.92 10.07
C ALA A 118 -3.21 -7.52 8.59
N LYS A 119 -4.44 -7.41 8.08
CA LYS A 119 -4.70 -7.03 6.69
C LYS A 119 -4.21 -5.61 6.39
N ILE A 120 -4.56 -4.63 7.23
CA ILE A 120 -4.07 -3.25 7.12
C ILE A 120 -2.54 -3.21 7.20
N GLN A 121 -1.92 -3.97 8.12
CA GLN A 121 -0.46 -4.02 8.24
C GLN A 121 0.21 -4.57 6.98
N SER A 122 -0.26 -5.71 6.46
CA SER A 122 0.32 -6.33 5.26
C SER A 122 0.12 -5.48 4.00
N LEU A 123 -1.08 -4.91 3.80
CA LEU A 123 -1.37 -4.06 2.64
C LEU A 123 -0.64 -2.71 2.73
N GLY A 124 -0.58 -2.10 3.90
CA GLY A 124 0.14 -0.85 4.12
C GLY A 124 1.64 -1.02 3.86
N ALA A 125 2.25 -2.09 4.38
CA ALA A 125 3.63 -2.43 4.05
C ALA A 125 3.83 -2.60 2.53
N ARG A 126 2.90 -3.29 1.85
CA ARG A 126 2.95 -3.46 0.40
C ARG A 126 2.94 -2.13 -0.36
N VAL A 127 2.05 -1.20 0.01
CA VAL A 127 1.99 0.16 -0.56
C VAL A 127 3.33 0.87 -0.38
N LEU A 128 3.93 0.81 0.81
CA LEU A 128 5.24 1.41 1.08
C LEU A 128 6.35 0.76 0.25
N SER A 129 6.31 -0.56 0.03
CA SER A 129 7.30 -1.24 -0.82
C SER A 129 7.20 -0.81 -2.28
N GLN A 130 5.99 -0.55 -2.78
CA GLN A 130 5.76 -0.08 -4.15
C GLN A 130 6.15 1.40 -4.29
N ALA A 131 5.97 2.20 -3.25
CA ALA A 131 6.38 3.59 -3.13
C ALA A 131 7.90 3.78 -2.93
N GLY A 132 8.62 2.70 -2.61
CA GLY A 132 10.03 2.72 -2.21
C GLY A 132 11.14 2.57 -3.26
N PRO A 133 10.99 2.87 -4.58
CA PRO A 133 12.15 3.11 -5.43
C PRO A 133 13.13 4.11 -4.80
N MET A 134 14.40 4.03 -5.18
CA MET A 134 15.53 4.64 -4.46
C MET A 134 15.30 6.12 -4.11
N GLU A 135 14.68 6.88 -5.01
CA GLU A 135 14.44 8.31 -4.88
C GLU A 135 13.50 8.69 -3.72
N ASN A 136 12.57 7.80 -3.35
CA ASN A 136 11.51 8.07 -2.38
C ASN A 136 11.76 7.42 -1.01
N SER A 137 12.76 6.55 -0.95
CA SER A 137 13.03 5.73 0.22
C SER A 137 13.38 6.57 1.46
N GLY A 138 14.05 7.72 1.27
CA GLY A 138 14.32 8.71 2.32
C GLY A 138 13.07 9.42 2.85
N LEU A 139 12.04 9.62 2.03
CA LEU A 139 10.74 10.16 2.48
C LEU A 139 10.03 9.16 3.40
N ILE A 140 10.04 7.89 3.02
CA ILE A 140 9.47 6.80 3.83
C ILE A 140 10.23 6.70 5.17
N ALA A 141 11.55 6.84 5.16
CA ALA A 141 12.36 6.90 6.37
C ALA A 141 11.94 8.07 7.28
N SER A 142 11.87 9.28 6.71
CA SER A 142 11.56 10.53 7.42
C SER A 142 10.15 10.52 8.01
N ALA A 143 9.18 9.88 7.35
CA ALA A 143 7.82 9.70 7.85
C ALA A 143 7.71 8.64 8.98
N GLY A 144 8.80 7.97 9.35
CA GLY A 144 8.83 6.92 10.37
C GLY A 144 8.36 5.55 9.84
N GLY A 145 8.58 5.28 8.56
CA GLY A 145 8.16 4.04 7.90
C GLY A 145 8.81 2.80 8.50
N PHE A 146 10.12 2.82 8.76
CA PHE A 146 10.84 1.65 9.30
C PHE A 146 10.31 1.22 10.66
N GLY A 147 10.11 2.16 11.59
CA GLY A 147 9.56 1.86 12.91
C GLY A 147 8.16 1.26 12.82
N THR A 148 7.33 1.76 11.89
CA THR A 148 5.96 1.27 11.68
C THR A 148 5.96 -0.15 11.12
N ILE A 149 6.80 -0.45 10.14
CA ILE A 149 6.95 -1.80 9.56
C ILE A 149 7.48 -2.79 10.61
N LEU A 150 8.47 -2.40 11.41
CA LEU A 150 9.02 -3.25 12.46
C LEU A 150 8.04 -3.50 13.61
N ALA A 151 7.24 -2.49 13.97
CA ALA A 151 6.14 -2.65 14.92
C ALA A 151 5.09 -3.65 14.39
N ALA A 152 4.75 -3.56 13.10
CA ALA A 152 3.85 -4.51 12.44
C ALA A 152 4.37 -5.95 12.50
N MET A 153 5.66 -6.16 12.20
CA MET A 153 6.30 -7.48 12.30
C MET A 153 6.23 -8.05 13.72
N LYS A 154 6.51 -7.23 14.73
CA LYS A 154 6.45 -7.66 16.14
C LYS A 154 5.02 -7.99 16.57
N GLN A 155 4.06 -7.12 16.25
CA GLN A 155 2.66 -7.29 16.63
C GLN A 155 2.00 -8.51 15.96
N HIS A 156 2.47 -8.88 14.76
CA HIS A 156 1.94 -9.99 13.96
C HIS A 156 3.00 -11.04 13.67
N GLU A 157 3.80 -11.41 14.68
CA GLU A 157 4.85 -12.42 14.50
C GLU A 157 4.30 -13.78 14.01
N TYR A 158 3.05 -14.10 14.36
CA TYR A 158 2.34 -15.32 13.96
C TYR A 158 1.52 -15.17 12.66
N ASN A 159 1.66 -14.07 11.93
CA ASN A 159 1.04 -13.90 10.62
C ASN A 159 2.09 -13.90 9.51
N VAL A 160 2.15 -15.00 8.75
CA VAL A 160 3.14 -15.18 7.66
C VAL A 160 3.04 -14.08 6.59
N GLN A 161 1.83 -13.62 6.26
CA GLN A 161 1.66 -12.61 5.21
C GLN A 161 2.21 -11.25 5.65
N VAL A 162 2.00 -10.85 6.90
CA VAL A 162 2.62 -9.62 7.44
C VAL A 162 4.14 -9.74 7.43
N GLN A 163 4.69 -10.90 7.83
CA GLN A 163 6.14 -11.10 7.80
C GLN A 163 6.72 -11.00 6.38
N ILE A 164 6.06 -11.60 5.38
CA ILE A 164 6.49 -11.54 3.98
C ILE A 164 6.49 -10.11 3.48
N GLU A 165 5.36 -9.40 3.59
CA GLU A 165 5.24 -8.04 3.05
C GLU A 165 6.17 -7.07 3.76
N ALA A 166 6.28 -7.15 5.09
CA ALA A 166 7.20 -6.30 5.85
C ALA A 166 8.66 -6.58 5.50
N THR A 167 9.07 -7.86 5.39
CA THR A 167 10.44 -8.23 5.01
C THR A 167 10.76 -7.77 3.59
N GLN A 168 9.82 -7.95 2.65
CA GLN A 168 9.95 -7.44 1.29
C GLN A 168 10.10 -5.92 1.27
N THR A 169 9.32 -5.21 2.09
CA THR A 169 9.38 -3.74 2.19
C THR A 169 10.74 -3.29 2.71
N LEU A 170 11.25 -3.89 3.80
CA LEU A 170 12.58 -3.59 4.33
C LEU A 170 13.70 -3.91 3.33
N PHE A 171 13.57 -5.02 2.60
CA PHE A 171 14.47 -5.34 1.50
C PHE A 171 14.47 -4.22 0.45
N SER A 172 13.31 -3.83 -0.07
CA SER A 172 13.17 -2.81 -1.10
C SER A 172 13.76 -1.47 -0.65
N LEU A 173 13.43 -1.02 0.56
CA LEU A 173 13.90 0.26 1.11
C LEU A 173 15.40 0.27 1.44
N GLY A 174 15.95 -0.89 1.78
CA GLY A 174 17.40 -1.05 2.02
C GLY A 174 18.26 -0.96 0.75
N THR A 175 17.68 -0.78 -0.44
CA THR A 175 18.46 -0.51 -1.67
C THR A 175 19.26 0.79 -1.58
N ASP A 176 18.76 1.79 -0.84
CA ASP A 176 19.51 2.99 -0.49
C ASP A 176 20.40 2.72 0.74
N ARG A 177 21.69 3.02 0.59
CA ARG A 177 22.69 2.83 1.66
C ARG A 177 22.40 3.64 2.92
N THR A 178 21.80 4.81 2.79
CA THR A 178 21.43 5.64 3.94
C THR A 178 20.37 4.96 4.81
N ASN A 179 19.47 4.20 4.19
CA ASN A 179 18.42 3.45 4.87
C ASN A 179 18.93 2.17 5.52
N ILE A 180 19.98 1.53 4.98
CA ILE A 180 20.57 0.33 5.58
C ILE A 180 20.91 0.59 7.05
N HIS A 181 21.61 1.70 7.33
CA HIS A 181 21.98 2.05 8.70
C HIS A 181 20.76 2.30 9.58
N ALA A 182 19.75 3.02 9.08
CA ALA A 182 18.53 3.31 9.82
C ALA A 182 17.71 2.04 10.13
N ILE A 183 17.56 1.13 9.16
CA ILE A 183 16.86 -0.15 9.30
C ILE A 183 17.59 -1.03 10.31
N THR A 184 18.92 -1.15 10.21
CA THR A 184 19.73 -1.96 11.13
C THR A 184 19.69 -1.40 12.54
N LYS A 185 19.83 -0.07 12.72
CA LYS A 185 19.74 0.60 14.03
C LYS A 185 18.36 0.42 14.68
N ALA A 186 17.30 0.39 13.88
CA ALA A 186 15.94 0.13 14.37
C ALA A 186 15.68 -1.36 14.75
N GLY A 187 16.66 -2.24 14.56
CA GLY A 187 16.57 -3.68 14.86
C GLY A 187 15.99 -4.52 13.71
N GLY A 188 16.00 -4.00 12.48
CA GLY A 188 15.41 -4.67 11.31
C GLY A 188 16.03 -6.03 11.01
N LEU A 189 17.36 -6.15 11.10
CA LEU A 189 18.06 -7.41 10.88
C LEU A 189 17.58 -8.50 11.85
N GLN A 190 17.45 -8.19 13.14
CA GLN A 190 17.00 -9.13 14.16
C GLN A 190 15.55 -9.57 13.92
N GLN A 191 14.67 -8.66 13.51
CA GLN A 191 13.27 -8.99 13.19
C GLN A 191 13.17 -9.90 11.96
N ILE A 192 13.94 -9.64 10.92
CA ILE A 192 14.00 -10.48 9.71
C ILE A 192 14.51 -11.89 10.05
N ILE A 193 15.57 -12.01 10.84
CA ILE A 193 16.09 -13.32 11.29
C ILE A 193 15.03 -14.07 12.10
N THR A 194 14.31 -13.38 12.99
CA THR A 194 13.25 -13.97 13.81
C THR A 194 12.10 -14.50 12.95
N ALA A 195 11.66 -13.70 11.97
CA ALA A 195 10.64 -14.10 11.01
C ALA A 195 11.08 -15.33 10.18
N PHE A 196 12.32 -15.31 9.67
CA PHE A 196 12.88 -16.39 8.87
C PHE A 196 12.98 -17.71 9.66
N LYS A 197 13.42 -17.66 10.92
CA LYS A 197 13.47 -18.82 11.82
C LYS A 197 12.08 -19.39 12.14
N ARG A 198 11.05 -18.54 12.15
CA ARG A 198 9.67 -18.94 12.44
C ARG A 198 9.00 -19.62 11.25
N TYR A 199 9.23 -19.13 10.04
CA TYR A 199 8.63 -19.66 8.81
C TYR A 199 9.69 -20.20 7.84
N THR A 200 10.50 -21.15 8.31
CA THR A 200 11.60 -21.74 7.54
C THR A 200 11.17 -22.41 6.23
N SER A 201 9.91 -22.86 6.15
CA SER A 201 9.36 -23.52 4.96
C SER A 201 8.74 -22.55 3.95
N ASP A 202 8.53 -21.27 4.31
CA ASP A 202 7.95 -20.30 3.38
C ASP A 202 9.02 -19.78 2.41
N LYS A 203 8.90 -20.19 1.15
CA LYS A 203 9.87 -19.86 0.10
C LYS A 203 9.94 -18.35 -0.20
N ARG A 204 8.82 -17.63 -0.11
CA ARG A 204 8.79 -16.18 -0.39
C ARG A 204 9.48 -15.42 0.73
N LEU A 205 9.17 -15.76 1.99
CA LEU A 205 9.86 -15.17 3.13
C LEU A 205 11.36 -15.49 3.09
N ALA A 206 11.73 -16.75 2.83
CA ALA A 206 13.13 -17.17 2.71
C ALA A 206 13.90 -16.35 1.66
N PHE A 207 13.29 -16.15 0.49
CA PHE A 207 13.89 -15.37 -0.59
C PHE A 207 14.14 -13.91 -0.19
N TYR A 208 13.13 -13.21 0.35
CA TYR A 208 13.30 -11.82 0.74
C TYR A 208 14.19 -11.66 1.98
N ALA A 209 14.07 -12.55 2.96
CA ALA A 209 14.88 -12.54 4.16
C ALA A 209 16.37 -12.74 3.83
N ALA A 210 16.72 -13.72 3.00
CA ALA A 210 18.12 -13.94 2.59
C ALA A 210 18.71 -12.70 1.91
N LYS A 211 17.98 -12.11 0.97
CA LYS A 211 18.42 -10.90 0.27
C LYS A 211 18.53 -9.68 1.19
N ALA A 212 17.57 -9.50 2.09
CA ALA A 212 17.59 -8.42 3.07
C ALA A 212 18.77 -8.58 4.04
N MET A 213 19.00 -9.78 4.56
CA MET A 213 20.11 -10.07 5.46
C MET A 213 21.47 -9.80 4.80
N CYS A 214 21.69 -10.28 3.56
CA CYS A 214 22.92 -9.99 2.82
C CYS A 214 23.15 -8.48 2.63
N ARG A 215 22.07 -7.71 2.44
CA ARG A 215 22.16 -6.26 2.23
C ARG A 215 22.35 -5.46 3.51
N LEU A 216 21.70 -5.88 4.59
CA LEU A 216 21.76 -5.18 5.87
C LEU A 216 23.02 -5.54 6.69
N ALA A 217 23.75 -6.57 6.29
CA ALA A 217 25.00 -7.01 6.91
C ALA A 217 26.26 -6.32 6.33
N THR A 218 26.13 -5.50 5.29
CA THR A 218 27.22 -4.70 4.68
C THR A 218 27.23 -3.28 5.21
#